data_AF-A0A9D5EJ91-F1
#
_entry.id   AF-A0A9D5EJ91-F1
#
_cell.length_a   1.000
_cell.length_b   1.000
_cell.length_c   1.000
_cell.angle_alpha   90.00
_cell.angle_beta   90.00
_cell.angle_gamma   90.00
#
_symmetry.space_group_name_H-M   'P 1'
#
loop_
_entity.id
_entity.type
_entity.pdbx_description
1 polymer ?
#
loop_
_entity_poly.entity_id
_entity_poly.type
_entity_poly.pdbx_seq_one_letter_code
_entity_poly.pdbx_strand_id
1 'polypeptide(L)'
;MTEQDSFVRAILDDPNENTHRVVYADWLEEQNTAASRARAEFIRLQVSSAAETLIDPPIGREESLLKKWGTRWLPKTARLDAGMLGSETSFNTVRFSYDSVHAVYEFGRGFIATVSLGNRDGFDGRMLGHLMRECLANNPVERFLFHRWEHRPLIAVEVAPAHGDWRVDMRLGQNAEELFSTLITGTRKQLLKGLPNWMSEEFERIDVEPDPAEIPF
;
A
#
# COMPACT_ATOMS: atom_id res chain seq x y z
N MET A 1 -22.24 6.96 -4.82
CA MET A 1 -21.65 6.28 -3.66
C MET A 1 -22.33 4.94 -3.57
N THR A 2 -21.58 3.87 -3.79
CA THR A 2 -22.10 2.51 -3.73
C THR A 2 -22.18 2.02 -2.29
N GLU A 3 -22.88 0.92 -2.04
CA GLU A 3 -22.90 0.26 -0.72
C GLU A 3 -21.49 -0.20 -0.33
N GLN A 4 -20.74 -0.78 -1.28
CA GLN A 4 -19.33 -1.12 -1.12
C GLN A 4 -18.48 0.05 -0.63
N ASP A 5 -18.67 1.25 -1.20
CA ASP A 5 -17.93 2.45 -0.80
C ASP A 5 -18.17 2.78 0.68
N SER A 6 -19.34 2.43 1.23
CA SER A 6 -19.70 2.73 2.62
C SER A 6 -18.99 1.78 3.59
N PHE A 7 -18.93 0.48 3.29
CA PHE A 7 -18.13 -0.48 4.07
C PHE A 7 -16.64 -0.15 4.05
N VAL A 8 -16.11 0.14 2.86
CA VAL A 8 -14.71 0.51 2.67
C VAL A 8 -14.37 1.79 3.45
N ARG A 9 -15.28 2.78 3.49
CA ARG A 9 -15.09 3.97 4.32
C ARG A 9 -15.05 3.67 5.81
N ALA A 10 -15.95 2.84 6.33
CA ALA A 10 -15.94 2.48 7.74
C ALA A 10 -14.60 1.84 8.15
N ILE A 11 -14.05 0.94 7.31
CA ILE A 11 -12.71 0.34 7.52
C ILE A 11 -11.60 1.40 7.49
N LEU A 12 -11.76 2.48 6.74
CA LEU A 12 -10.72 3.51 6.61
C LEU A 12 -10.81 4.58 7.70
N ASP A 13 -12.00 4.78 8.25
CA ASP A 13 -12.24 5.67 9.38
C ASP A 13 -11.83 5.01 10.70
N ASP A 14 -11.94 3.67 10.79
CA ASP A 14 -11.42 2.87 11.89
C ASP A 14 -10.67 1.61 11.41
N PRO A 15 -9.39 1.75 11.00
CA PRO A 15 -8.62 0.67 10.40
C PRO A 15 -8.10 -0.36 11.39
N ASN A 16 -8.12 -0.04 12.69
CA ASN A 16 -7.73 -0.96 13.75
C ASN A 16 -8.86 -1.89 14.15
N GLU A 17 -10.11 -1.48 13.93
CA GLU A 17 -11.28 -2.30 14.18
C GLU A 17 -11.45 -3.42 13.15
N ASN A 18 -11.47 -4.66 13.65
CA ASN A 18 -11.75 -5.84 12.85
C ASN A 18 -13.23 -5.95 12.49
N THR A 19 -14.12 -5.33 13.27
CA THR A 19 -15.58 -5.42 13.11
C THR A 19 -16.03 -4.99 11.71
N HIS A 20 -15.53 -3.86 11.21
CA HIS A 20 -15.88 -3.37 9.87
C HIS A 20 -15.40 -4.31 8.76
N ARG A 21 -14.27 -5.00 8.98
CA ARG A 21 -13.69 -5.95 8.01
C ARG A 21 -14.50 -7.24 7.93
N VAL A 22 -14.97 -7.74 9.08
CA VAL A 22 -15.84 -8.92 9.13
C VAL A 22 -17.18 -8.64 8.45
N VAL A 23 -17.80 -7.49 8.76
CA VAL A 23 -19.06 -7.07 8.09
C VAL A 23 -18.87 -6.91 6.58
N TYR A 24 -17.74 -6.36 6.14
CA TYR A 24 -17.43 -6.28 4.71
C TYR A 24 -17.22 -7.66 4.08
N ALA A 25 -16.63 -8.61 4.79
CA ALA A 25 -16.50 -9.99 4.33
C ALA A 25 -17.88 -10.66 4.17
N ASP A 26 -18.81 -10.44 5.10
CA ASP A 26 -20.19 -10.94 5.01
C ASP A 26 -20.88 -10.39 3.75
N TRP A 27 -20.81 -9.07 3.55
CA TRP A 27 -21.36 -8.44 2.34
C TRP A 27 -20.71 -8.98 1.04
N LEU A 28 -19.40 -9.23 1.03
CA LEU A 28 -18.70 -9.82 -0.11
C LEU A 28 -19.19 -11.24 -0.42
N GLU A 29 -19.48 -12.03 0.61
CA GLU A 29 -20.01 -13.38 0.44
C GLU A 29 -21.41 -13.37 -0.19
N GLU A 30 -22.26 -12.41 0.21
CA GLU A 30 -23.60 -12.20 -0.35
C GLU A 30 -23.59 -11.84 -1.84
N GLN A 31 -22.52 -11.21 -2.35
CA GLN A 31 -22.38 -10.93 -3.79
C GLN A 31 -22.30 -12.20 -4.64
N ASN A 32 -22.07 -13.37 -4.02
CA ASN A 32 -22.14 -14.70 -4.61
C ASN A 32 -21.24 -14.94 -5.84
N THR A 33 -20.23 -14.09 -6.08
CA THR A 33 -19.21 -14.32 -7.11
C THR A 33 -18.02 -15.07 -6.52
N ALA A 34 -17.31 -15.83 -7.36
CA ALA A 34 -16.11 -16.54 -6.92
C ALA A 34 -15.01 -15.60 -6.39
N ALA A 35 -14.88 -14.42 -6.99
CA ALA A 35 -13.89 -13.42 -6.55
C ALA A 35 -14.27 -12.77 -5.22
N SER A 36 -15.56 -12.47 -5.02
CA SER A 36 -16.04 -11.85 -3.78
C SER A 36 -15.96 -12.83 -2.61
N ARG A 37 -16.39 -14.09 -2.78
CA ARG A 37 -16.25 -15.15 -1.76
C ARG A 37 -14.79 -15.41 -1.39
N ALA A 38 -13.90 -15.46 -2.38
CA ALA A 38 -12.47 -15.63 -2.13
C ALA A 38 -11.87 -14.48 -1.31
N ARG A 39 -12.31 -13.24 -1.57
CA ARG A 39 -11.86 -12.07 -0.80
C ARG A 39 -12.44 -12.05 0.62
N ALA A 40 -13.71 -12.43 0.78
CA ALA A 40 -14.34 -12.60 2.10
C ALA A 40 -13.58 -13.61 2.96
N GLU A 41 -13.29 -14.78 2.40
CA GLU A 41 -12.51 -15.84 3.06
C GLU A 41 -11.12 -15.32 3.46
N PHE A 42 -10.41 -14.65 2.54
CA PHE A 42 -9.09 -14.09 2.81
C PHE A 42 -9.10 -13.06 3.95
N ILE A 43 -10.09 -12.16 3.99
CA ILE A 43 -10.24 -11.17 5.08
C ILE A 43 -10.42 -11.90 6.42
N ARG A 44 -11.31 -12.89 6.50
CA ARG A 44 -11.60 -13.61 7.75
C ARG A 44 -10.38 -14.38 8.27
N LEU A 45 -9.61 -15.01 7.38
CA LEU A 45 -8.37 -15.70 7.75
C LEU A 45 -7.35 -14.74 8.38
N GLN A 46 -7.07 -13.61 7.72
CA GLN A 46 -6.11 -12.63 8.24
C GLN A 46 -6.59 -11.93 9.52
N VAL A 47 -7.88 -11.64 9.66
CA VAL A 47 -8.46 -11.08 10.90
C VAL A 47 -8.32 -12.08 12.06
N SER A 48 -8.62 -13.35 11.82
CA SER A 48 -8.53 -14.39 12.85
C SER A 48 -7.08 -14.64 13.27
N SER A 49 -6.16 -14.65 12.29
CA SER A 49 -4.71 -14.76 12.51
C SER A 49 -4.17 -13.57 13.34
N ALA A 50 -4.56 -12.34 12.99
CA ALA A 50 -4.16 -11.14 13.73
C ALA A 50 -4.74 -11.06 15.15
N ALA A 51 -5.87 -11.72 15.40
CA ALA A 51 -6.46 -11.80 16.74
C ALA A 51 -5.87 -12.94 17.60
N GLU A 52 -4.85 -13.66 17.10
CA GLU A 52 -4.27 -14.87 17.72
C GLU A 52 -5.32 -15.93 18.08
N THR A 53 -6.47 -15.90 17.41
CA THR A 53 -7.58 -16.81 17.70
C THR A 53 -7.42 -18.18 17.03
N LEU A 54 -6.47 -18.30 16.10
CA LEU A 54 -6.13 -19.55 15.42
C LEU A 54 -4.92 -20.20 16.09
N ILE A 55 -5.13 -21.39 16.65
CA ILE A 55 -4.08 -22.23 17.25
C ILE A 55 -3.16 -22.82 16.17
N ASP A 56 -3.64 -22.93 14.92
CA ASP A 56 -2.87 -23.32 13.74
C ASP A 56 -3.44 -22.58 12.51
N PRO A 57 -2.95 -21.37 12.21
CA PRO A 57 -3.47 -20.59 11.09
C PRO A 57 -3.25 -21.35 9.78
N PRO A 58 -4.26 -21.49 8.90
CA PRO A 58 -4.13 -22.22 7.65
C PRO A 58 -3.35 -21.38 6.63
N ILE A 59 -2.06 -21.19 6.87
CA ILE A 59 -1.15 -20.34 6.10
C ILE A 59 -1.18 -20.70 4.60
N GLY A 60 -1.30 -21.99 4.28
CA GLY A 60 -1.40 -22.45 2.89
C GLY A 60 -2.69 -22.02 2.17
N ARG A 61 -3.78 -21.75 2.90
CA ARG A 61 -5.03 -21.28 2.30
C ARG A 61 -4.97 -19.80 1.94
N GLU A 62 -4.41 -18.97 2.82
CA GLU A 62 -4.19 -17.54 2.53
C GLU A 62 -3.33 -17.36 1.28
N GLU A 63 -2.19 -18.06 1.22
CA GLU A 63 -1.29 -18.03 0.07
C GLU A 63 -1.98 -18.50 -1.21
N SER A 64 -2.77 -19.58 -1.14
CA SER A 64 -3.53 -20.08 -2.29
C SER A 64 -4.56 -19.07 -2.81
N LEU A 65 -5.23 -18.34 -1.91
CA LEU A 65 -6.19 -17.29 -2.28
C LEU A 65 -5.47 -16.12 -2.93
N LEU A 66 -4.36 -15.65 -2.34
CA LEU A 66 -3.53 -14.58 -2.88
C LEU A 66 -2.95 -14.94 -4.26
N LYS A 67 -2.44 -16.17 -4.44
CA LYS A 67 -1.86 -16.61 -5.71
C LYS A 67 -2.89 -16.60 -6.83
N LYS A 68 -4.15 -16.95 -6.52
CA LYS A 68 -5.22 -17.03 -7.50
C LYS A 68 -5.91 -15.69 -7.75
N TRP A 69 -6.05 -14.85 -6.72
CA TRP A 69 -6.93 -13.68 -6.75
C TRP A 69 -6.24 -12.35 -6.40
N GLY A 70 -5.05 -12.38 -5.82
CA GLY A 70 -4.36 -11.22 -5.25
C GLY A 70 -4.20 -10.06 -6.23
N THR A 71 -3.83 -10.34 -7.49
CA THR A 71 -3.72 -9.32 -8.55
C THR A 71 -5.04 -8.59 -8.80
N ARG A 72 -6.19 -9.27 -8.66
CA ARG A 72 -7.53 -8.66 -8.78
C ARG A 72 -7.95 -7.85 -7.56
N TRP A 73 -7.13 -7.79 -6.52
CA TRP A 73 -7.41 -6.98 -5.33
C TRP A 73 -6.57 -5.71 -5.29
N LEU A 74 -5.55 -5.61 -6.14
CA LEU A 74 -4.69 -4.45 -6.27
C LEU A 74 -5.39 -3.23 -6.88
N PRO A 75 -4.85 -2.01 -6.71
CA PRO A 75 -5.25 -0.82 -7.45
C PRO A 75 -5.23 -1.05 -8.96
N LYS A 76 -6.04 -0.32 -9.73
CA LYS A 76 -6.06 -0.41 -11.19
C LYS A 76 -4.70 -0.03 -11.78
N THR A 77 -4.06 1.01 -11.26
CA THR A 77 -2.70 1.40 -11.64
C THR A 77 -1.74 0.21 -11.54
N ALA A 78 -1.71 -0.46 -10.39
CA ALA A 78 -0.90 -1.65 -10.16
C ALA A 78 -1.27 -2.86 -11.05
N ARG A 79 -2.54 -3.01 -11.46
CA ARG A 79 -2.99 -4.12 -12.32
C ARG A 79 -2.57 -3.98 -13.77
N LEU A 80 -2.51 -2.76 -14.27
CA LEU A 80 -2.08 -2.50 -15.65
C LEU A 80 -0.62 -2.96 -15.83
N ASP A 81 0.19 -2.78 -14.78
CA ASP A 81 1.56 -3.32 -14.72
C ASP A 81 1.54 -4.84 -14.55
N ALA A 82 0.74 -5.38 -13.62
CA ALA A 82 0.65 -6.82 -13.32
C ALA A 82 0.42 -7.74 -14.54
N GLY A 83 -0.31 -7.28 -15.56
CA GLY A 83 -0.55 -8.03 -16.79
C GLY A 83 0.68 -8.21 -17.68
N MET A 84 1.72 -7.37 -17.49
CA MET A 84 2.97 -7.40 -18.27
C MET A 84 4.17 -8.00 -17.51
N LEU A 85 4.20 -7.95 -16.17
CA LEU A 85 5.44 -8.20 -15.40
C LEU A 85 5.58 -9.61 -14.82
N GLY A 86 4.54 -10.45 -14.88
CA GLY A 86 4.48 -11.66 -14.06
C GLY A 86 4.33 -11.31 -12.56
N SER A 87 3.68 -12.18 -11.81
CA SER A 87 3.48 -11.96 -10.37
C SER A 87 4.02 -13.12 -9.57
N GLU A 88 4.86 -12.83 -8.58
CA GLU A 88 5.18 -13.76 -7.52
C GLU A 88 4.28 -13.49 -6.32
N THR A 89 3.93 -14.53 -5.58
CA THR A 89 3.08 -14.42 -4.40
C THR A 89 3.71 -15.25 -3.31
N SER A 90 3.80 -14.70 -2.10
CA SER A 90 4.25 -15.42 -0.90
C SER A 90 3.47 -14.92 0.31
N PHE A 91 3.02 -15.84 1.18
CA PHE A 91 2.30 -15.62 2.45
C PHE A 91 1.20 -14.54 2.42
N ASN A 92 1.58 -13.26 2.44
CA ASN A 92 0.71 -12.08 2.43
C ASN A 92 1.06 -11.04 1.36
N THR A 93 1.98 -11.31 0.44
CA THR A 93 2.49 -10.35 -0.54
C THR A 93 2.14 -10.73 -1.98
N VAL A 94 1.93 -9.70 -2.80
CA VAL A 94 1.97 -9.80 -4.26
C VAL A 94 3.15 -8.98 -4.76
N ARG A 95 4.08 -9.62 -5.47
CA ARG A 95 5.28 -9.00 -6.04
C ARG A 95 5.19 -8.92 -7.55
N PHE A 96 5.69 -7.81 -8.10
CA PHE A 96 5.92 -7.60 -9.52
C PHE A 96 7.36 -7.15 -9.72
N SER A 97 8.02 -7.70 -10.73
CA SER A 97 9.36 -7.29 -11.12
C SER A 97 9.41 -7.16 -12.64
N TYR A 98 9.80 -6.00 -13.15
CA TYR A 98 10.05 -5.82 -14.57
C TYR A 98 11.13 -4.79 -14.80
N ASP A 99 12.14 -5.21 -15.54
CA ASP A 99 13.30 -4.41 -15.89
C ASP A 99 13.92 -3.73 -14.65
N SER A 100 13.70 -2.43 -14.49
CA SER A 100 14.19 -1.63 -13.38
C SER A 100 13.23 -1.49 -12.21
N VAL A 101 11.96 -1.89 -12.35
CA VAL A 101 10.89 -1.69 -11.36
C VAL A 101 10.58 -2.97 -10.59
N HIS A 102 10.51 -2.86 -9.27
CA HIS A 102 9.99 -3.89 -8.37
C HIS A 102 8.88 -3.31 -7.50
N ALA A 103 7.75 -3.98 -7.40
CA ALA A 103 6.62 -3.57 -6.56
C ALA A 103 6.19 -4.72 -5.65
N VAL A 104 6.07 -4.44 -4.35
CA VAL A 104 5.55 -5.38 -3.34
C VAL A 104 4.32 -4.76 -2.70
N TYR A 105 3.21 -5.48 -2.78
CA TYR A 105 1.97 -5.14 -2.08
C TYR A 105 1.77 -6.16 -0.97
N GLU A 106 1.95 -5.73 0.27
CA GLU A 106 1.72 -6.56 1.45
C GLU A 106 0.30 -6.37 1.96
N PHE A 107 -0.37 -7.47 2.22
CA PHE A 107 -1.73 -7.52 2.73
C PHE A 107 -1.74 -7.77 4.23
N GLY A 108 -2.46 -6.91 4.96
CA GLY A 108 -2.79 -7.07 6.36
C GLY A 108 -4.31 -6.98 6.56
N ARG A 109 -4.88 -7.92 7.32
CA ARG A 109 -6.32 -7.98 7.66
C ARG A 109 -7.22 -7.85 6.41
N GLY A 110 -6.81 -8.44 5.30
CA GLY A 110 -7.52 -8.54 4.02
C GLY A 110 -7.35 -7.36 3.06
N PHE A 111 -6.53 -6.38 3.39
CA PHE A 111 -6.30 -5.17 2.59
C PHE A 111 -4.82 -4.87 2.45
N ILE A 112 -4.45 -4.01 1.51
CA ILE A 112 -3.06 -3.57 1.38
C ILE A 112 -2.69 -2.73 2.60
N ALA A 113 -1.67 -3.16 3.33
CA ALA A 113 -1.13 -2.50 4.52
C ALA A 113 0.21 -1.82 4.22
N THR A 114 1.03 -2.44 3.37
CA THR A 114 2.32 -1.88 2.94
C THR A 114 2.43 -1.90 1.42
N VAL A 115 2.94 -0.81 0.85
CA VAL A 115 3.35 -0.76 -0.55
C VAL A 115 4.83 -0.43 -0.62
N SER A 116 5.65 -1.34 -1.15
CA SER A 116 7.06 -1.08 -1.41
C SER A 116 7.31 -1.00 -2.90
N LEU A 117 7.92 0.07 -3.38
CA LEU A 117 8.35 0.20 -4.77
C LEU A 117 9.84 0.46 -4.83
N GLY A 118 10.52 -0.29 -5.68
CA GLY A 118 11.89 -0.09 -6.09
C GLY A 118 11.95 0.31 -7.55
N ASN A 119 12.75 1.31 -7.90
CA ASN A 119 13.08 1.57 -9.30
C ASN A 119 14.57 1.94 -9.42
N ARG A 120 15.30 1.24 -10.31
CA ARG A 120 16.70 1.56 -10.62
C ARG A 120 16.84 2.96 -11.24
N ASP A 121 15.90 3.33 -12.10
CA ASP A 121 15.97 4.54 -12.92
C ASP A 121 15.33 5.77 -12.23
N GLY A 122 14.90 5.62 -10.97
CA GLY A 122 14.17 6.65 -10.23
C GLY A 122 12.66 6.59 -10.44
N PHE A 123 11.92 7.54 -9.88
CA PHE A 123 10.46 7.54 -9.97
C PHE A 123 9.94 8.85 -10.52
N ASP A 124 8.88 8.78 -11.33
CA ASP A 124 8.04 9.94 -11.58
C ASP A 124 7.17 10.21 -10.33
N GLY A 125 7.43 11.33 -9.65
CA GLY A 125 6.70 11.73 -8.44
C GLY A 125 5.19 11.88 -8.66
N ARG A 126 4.75 12.27 -9.85
CA ARG A 126 3.32 12.37 -10.19
C ARG A 126 2.69 10.99 -10.31
N MET A 127 3.38 10.04 -10.96
CA MET A 127 2.96 8.64 -11.03
C MET A 127 2.81 8.05 -9.63
N LEU A 128 3.82 8.25 -8.76
CA LEU A 128 3.77 7.78 -7.37
C LEU A 128 2.60 8.39 -6.60
N GLY A 129 2.37 9.69 -6.73
CA GLY A 129 1.25 10.34 -6.06
C GLY A 129 -0.13 9.84 -6.55
N HIS A 130 -0.26 9.44 -7.82
CA HIS A 130 -1.46 8.79 -8.33
C HIS A 130 -1.66 7.39 -7.73
N LEU A 131 -0.61 6.57 -7.69
CA LEU A 131 -0.65 5.25 -7.08
C LEU A 131 -1.00 5.36 -5.58
N MET A 132 -0.32 6.23 -4.84
CA MET A 132 -0.59 6.47 -3.42
C MET A 132 -2.04 6.88 -3.21
N ARG A 133 -2.56 7.81 -4.02
CA ARG A 133 -3.96 8.23 -3.95
C ARG A 133 -4.91 7.05 -4.14
N GLU A 134 -4.68 6.19 -5.15
CA GLU A 134 -5.56 5.06 -5.42
C GLU A 134 -5.51 4.01 -4.29
N CYS A 135 -4.30 3.70 -3.81
CA CYS A 135 -4.08 2.82 -2.66
C CYS A 135 -4.83 3.34 -1.43
N LEU A 136 -4.56 4.59 -1.05
CA LEU A 136 -5.13 5.23 0.15
C LEU A 136 -6.63 5.48 0.04
N ALA A 137 -7.20 5.56 -1.17
CA ALA A 137 -8.64 5.71 -1.34
C ALA A 137 -9.42 4.44 -0.96
N ASN A 138 -8.80 3.26 -1.11
CA ASN A 138 -9.49 1.97 -1.01
C ASN A 138 -8.87 0.99 0.01
N ASN A 139 -7.72 1.33 0.58
CA ASN A 139 -7.00 0.47 1.50
C ASN A 139 -6.47 1.29 2.68
N PRO A 140 -6.51 0.74 3.91
CA PRO A 140 -5.90 1.32 5.09
C PRO A 140 -4.40 1.05 5.06
N VAL A 141 -3.72 1.61 4.06
CA VAL A 141 -2.26 1.48 3.93
C VAL A 141 -1.62 2.22 5.08
N GLU A 142 -0.78 1.52 5.83
CA GLU A 142 -0.06 2.02 6.99
C GLU A 142 1.31 2.58 6.57
N ARG A 143 1.88 2.07 5.46
CA ARG A 143 3.22 2.44 5.01
C ARG A 143 3.41 2.37 3.49
N PHE A 144 4.09 3.37 2.94
CA PHE A 144 4.75 3.28 1.64
C PHE A 144 6.26 3.32 1.82
N LEU A 145 6.97 2.52 1.03
CA LEU A 145 8.43 2.49 0.99
C LEU A 145 8.88 2.64 -0.46
N PHE A 146 9.51 3.76 -0.79
CA PHE A 146 10.11 3.98 -2.10
C PHE A 146 11.63 3.88 -1.95
N HIS A 147 12.27 3.06 -2.77
CA HIS A 147 13.72 2.90 -2.76
C HIS A 147 14.29 2.95 -4.17
N ARG A 148 15.44 3.60 -4.30
CA ARG A 148 16.38 3.32 -5.39
C ARG A 148 17.17 2.08 -4.96
N TRP A 149 17.64 1.26 -5.88
CA TRP A 149 18.21 -0.08 -5.62
C TRP A 149 19.27 -0.11 -4.46
N GLU A 150 19.45 -1.28 -3.80
CA GLU A 150 20.19 -1.53 -2.54
C GLU A 150 19.42 -1.33 -1.21
N HIS A 151 18.39 -2.16 -0.96
CA HIS A 151 17.77 -2.50 0.35
C HIS A 151 17.38 -1.39 1.35
N ARG A 152 17.52 -0.10 1.03
CA ARG A 152 17.22 1.01 1.93
C ARG A 152 16.12 1.90 1.35
N PRO A 153 15.07 2.26 2.13
CA PRO A 153 14.07 3.21 1.67
C PRO A 153 14.72 4.59 1.50
N LEU A 154 14.68 5.13 0.28
CA LEU A 154 14.97 6.53 0.00
C LEU A 154 13.88 7.42 0.63
N ILE A 155 12.65 6.91 0.62
CA ILE A 155 11.47 7.58 1.12
C ILE A 155 10.63 6.54 1.87
N ALA A 156 10.44 6.77 3.17
CA ALA A 156 9.43 6.07 3.95
C ALA A 156 8.28 7.02 4.22
N VAL A 157 7.07 6.60 3.87
CA VAL A 157 5.85 7.35 4.16
C VAL A 157 5.01 6.53 5.13
N GLU A 158 4.96 6.96 6.39
CA GLU A 158 4.09 6.35 7.38
C GLU A 158 2.75 7.08 7.40
N VAL A 159 1.67 6.32 7.24
CA VAL A 159 0.31 6.82 7.27
C VAL A 159 -0.32 6.34 8.56
N ALA A 160 -0.46 7.26 9.52
CA ALA A 160 -1.17 6.97 10.75
C ALA A 160 -2.62 7.47 10.62
N PRO A 161 -3.61 6.56 10.66
CA PRO A 161 -5.00 6.94 10.78
C PRO A 161 -5.23 7.44 12.21
N ALA A 162 -5.65 8.70 12.35
CA ALA A 162 -6.28 9.22 13.56
C ALA A 162 -7.78 9.42 13.27
N HIS A 163 -8.63 9.39 14.29
CA HIS A 163 -10.08 9.59 14.10
C HIS A 163 -10.36 10.92 13.40
N GLY A 164 -10.70 10.86 12.10
CA GLY A 164 -11.00 12.01 11.25
C GLY A 164 -9.80 12.72 10.60
N ASP A 165 -8.58 12.49 11.08
CA ASP A 165 -7.35 13.12 10.59
C ASP A 165 -6.31 12.06 10.21
N TRP A 166 -5.62 12.31 9.11
CA TRP A 166 -4.56 11.44 8.64
C TRP A 166 -3.23 12.15 8.83
N ARG A 167 -2.26 11.40 9.30
CA ARG A 167 -0.89 11.85 9.44
C ARG A 167 -0.03 11.12 8.43
N VAL A 168 0.69 11.87 7.62
CA VAL A 168 1.67 11.38 6.67
C VAL A 168 3.03 11.87 7.15
N ASP A 169 3.83 10.96 7.70
CA ASP A 169 5.21 11.24 8.07
C ASP A 169 6.11 10.73 6.94
N MET A 170 6.70 11.65 6.18
CA MET A 170 7.64 11.33 5.12
C MET A 170 9.06 11.49 5.64
N ARG A 171 9.83 10.43 5.55
CA ARG A 171 11.26 10.43 5.91
C ARG A 171 12.08 10.27 4.64
N LEU A 172 12.93 11.25 4.36
CA LEU A 172 13.74 11.36 3.15
C LEU A 172 15.22 11.23 3.50
N GLY A 173 15.95 10.33 2.85
CA GLY A 173 17.39 10.23 3.05
C GLY A 173 18.02 9.16 2.17
N GLN A 174 19.26 9.38 1.77
CA GLN A 174 20.05 8.37 1.06
C GLN A 174 20.55 7.27 2.03
N ASN A 175 20.62 7.61 3.32
CA ASN A 175 20.94 6.71 4.43
C ASN A 175 19.97 6.90 5.60
N ALA A 176 19.79 5.86 6.42
CA ALA A 176 18.89 5.88 7.59
C ALA A 176 19.23 6.97 8.63
N GLU A 177 20.47 7.47 8.62
CA GLU A 177 20.97 8.51 9.53
C GLU A 177 20.65 9.93 9.06
N GLU A 178 20.29 10.13 7.80
CA GLU A 178 20.03 11.46 7.18
C GLU A 178 18.54 11.74 6.96
N LEU A 179 17.66 10.92 7.55
CA LEU A 179 16.22 11.00 7.33
C LEU A 179 15.65 12.34 7.84
N PHE A 180 15.44 13.29 6.94
CA PHE A 180 14.64 14.49 7.22
C PHE A 180 13.17 14.11 7.23
N SER A 181 12.45 14.50 8.30
CA SER A 181 11.02 14.25 8.43
C SER A 181 10.20 15.46 7.95
N THR A 182 9.42 15.27 6.89
CA THR A 182 8.34 16.19 6.53
C THR A 182 7.03 15.61 7.04
N LEU A 183 6.47 16.27 8.05
CA LEU A 183 5.20 15.88 8.64
C LEU A 183 4.06 16.65 7.98
N ILE A 184 3.13 15.92 7.35
CA ILE A 184 1.89 16.50 6.82
C ILE A 184 0.72 15.92 7.59
N THR A 185 -0.11 16.81 8.09
CA THR A 185 -1.36 16.47 8.80
C THR A 185 -2.54 17.12 8.11
N GLY A 186 -3.66 16.42 8.07
CA GLY A 186 -4.92 17.00 7.67
C GLY A 186 -5.98 15.93 7.46
N THR A 187 -7.16 16.35 7.04
CA THR A 187 -8.20 15.38 6.69
C THR A 187 -7.72 14.52 5.52
N ARG A 188 -8.16 13.26 5.50
CA ARG A 188 -7.91 12.34 4.39
C ARG A 188 -8.20 12.95 3.02
N LYS A 189 -9.30 13.70 2.90
CA LYS A 189 -9.70 14.38 1.66
C LYS A 189 -8.67 15.43 1.21
N GLN A 190 -8.12 16.21 2.14
CA GLN A 190 -7.08 17.20 1.84
C GLN A 190 -5.81 16.52 1.36
N LEU A 191 -5.36 15.49 2.08
CA LEU A 191 -4.18 14.72 1.71
C LEU A 191 -4.33 14.08 0.33
N LEU A 192 -5.41 13.32 0.10
CA LEU A 192 -5.66 12.69 -1.20
C LEU A 192 -5.64 13.70 -2.35
N LYS A 193 -6.18 14.91 -2.15
CA LYS A 193 -6.19 15.97 -3.17
C LYS A 193 -4.79 16.51 -3.46
N GLY A 194 -3.95 16.69 -2.44
CA GLY A 194 -2.61 17.27 -2.56
C GLY A 194 -1.51 16.29 -3.02
N LEU A 195 -1.68 14.99 -2.73
CA LEU A 195 -0.63 13.97 -2.92
C LEU A 195 0.12 14.00 -4.27
N PRO A 196 -0.53 14.07 -5.45
CA PRO A 196 0.19 14.06 -6.72
C PRO A 196 1.12 15.25 -6.93
N ASN A 197 0.68 16.45 -6.54
CA ASN A 197 1.50 17.65 -6.70
C ASN A 197 2.61 17.67 -5.66
N TRP A 198 2.26 17.38 -4.40
CA TRP A 198 3.23 17.35 -3.31
C TRP A 198 4.35 16.31 -3.57
N MET A 199 4.01 15.11 -4.02
CA MET A 199 5.03 14.09 -4.37
C MET A 199 5.91 14.55 -5.54
N SER A 200 5.36 15.23 -6.54
CA SER A 200 6.16 15.80 -7.64
C SER A 200 7.15 16.85 -7.10
N GLU A 201 6.67 17.76 -6.26
CA GLU A 201 7.49 18.84 -5.67
C GLU A 201 8.61 18.29 -4.78
N GLU A 202 8.34 17.29 -3.93
CA GLU A 202 9.39 16.70 -3.08
C GLU A 202 10.40 15.89 -3.88
N PHE A 203 9.98 15.15 -4.92
CA PHE A 203 10.92 14.41 -5.77
C PHE A 203 11.82 15.35 -6.59
N GLU A 204 11.26 16.45 -7.13
CA GLU A 204 12.05 17.48 -7.79
C GLU A 204 13.10 18.10 -6.85
N ARG A 205 12.81 18.24 -5.55
CA ARG A 205 13.80 18.71 -4.57
C ARG A 205 14.92 17.71 -4.34
N ILE A 206 14.62 16.42 -4.34
CA ILE A 206 15.60 15.35 -4.08
C ILE A 206 16.51 15.12 -5.29
N ASP A 207 15.98 15.19 -6.51
CA ASP A 207 16.76 15.01 -7.74
C ASP A 207 17.69 16.21 -8.07
N VAL A 208 17.54 17.34 -7.35
CA VAL A 208 18.31 18.58 -7.57
C VAL A 208 19.54 18.69 -6.67
N GLU A 209 19.72 17.83 -5.65
CA GLU A 209 21.01 17.73 -4.95
C GLU A 209 21.96 16.81 -5.74
N PRO A 210 22.99 17.35 -6.42
CA PRO A 210 23.92 16.54 -7.17
C PRO A 210 24.71 15.62 -6.24
N ASP A 211 25.20 14.53 -6.80
CA ASP A 211 26.17 13.64 -6.18
C ASP A 211 27.29 14.49 -5.53
N PRO A 212 27.58 14.35 -4.23
CA PRO A 212 28.71 15.05 -3.61
C PRO A 212 30.06 14.70 -4.27
N ALA A 213 30.13 13.67 -5.13
CA ALA A 213 31.27 13.40 -6.00
C ALA A 213 31.49 14.45 -7.13
N GLU A 214 30.54 15.37 -7.37
CA GLU A 214 30.70 16.50 -8.31
C GLU A 214 31.14 17.81 -7.63
N ILE A 215 31.48 17.80 -6.33
CA ILE A 215 32.13 18.95 -5.68
C ILE A 215 33.62 18.92 -6.09
N PRO A 216 34.13 19.92 -6.84
CA PRO A 216 35.55 19.97 -7.13
C PRO A 216 36.32 20.20 -5.83
N PHE A 217 37.30 19.35 -5.56
CA PHE A 217 38.29 19.52 -4.49
C PHE A 217 39.05 20.84 -4.61
#